data_AF-A0A1Q8QTE2-F1
#
_entry.id   AF-A0A1Q8QTE2-F1
#
_cell.length_a   1.000
_cell.length_b   1.000
_cell.length_c   1.000
_cell.angle_alpha   90.00
_cell.angle_beta   90.00
_cell.angle_gamma   90.00
#
_symmetry.space_group_name_H-M   'P 1'
#
loop_
_entity.id
_entity.type
_entity.pdbx_description
1 polymer ?
#
loop_
_entity_poly.entity_id
_entity_poly.type
_entity_poly.pdbx_seq_one_letter_code
_entity_poly.pdbx_strand_id
1 'polypeptide(L)' 'MADTKVYVPVIAAFGKDGLLLPLELTWEDGCTYIIDRIFDIRPASAMKAGGQGDRYTISVNGQQSFLFF' A
#
# COMPACT_ATOMS: atom_id res chain seq x y z
N MET A 1 -4.86 -20.71 1.21
CA MET A 1 -3.77 -19.97 0.53
C MET A 1 -3.30 -18.93 1.52
N ALA A 2 -2.03 -18.95 1.89
CA ALA A 2 -1.50 -18.01 2.89
C ALA A 2 -1.59 -16.59 2.34
N ASP A 3 -2.34 -15.73 3.02
CA ASP A 3 -2.35 -14.28 2.80
C ASP A 3 -0.92 -13.79 3.05
N THR A 4 -0.14 -13.67 1.98
CA THR A 4 1.30 -13.45 2.08
C THR A 4 1.52 -11.96 2.19
N LYS A 5 1.67 -11.49 3.44
CA LYS A 5 2.10 -10.12 3.71
C LYS A 5 3.59 -10.00 3.40
N VAL A 6 3.90 -9.19 2.39
CA VAL A 6 5.27 -8.88 1.97
C VAL A 6 5.56 -7.42 2.29
N TYR A 7 6.77 -7.15 2.80
CA TYR A 7 7.25 -5.79 2.99
C TYR A 7 8.01 -5.36 1.74
N VAL A 8 7.52 -4.32 1.08
CA VAL A 8 8.09 -3.79 -0.16
C VAL A 8 8.47 -2.33 0.00
N PRO A 9 9.56 -1.86 -0.64
CA PRO A 9 9.81 -0.43 -0.79
C PRO A 9 8.67 0.24 -1.56
N VAL A 10 8.21 1.38 -1.04
CA VAL A 10 7.18 2.19 -1.68
C VAL A 10 7.66 3.64 -1.76
N ILE A 11 7.55 4.25 -2.93
CA ILE A 11 7.67 5.70 -3.07
C ILE A 11 6.28 6.28 -2.88
N ALA A 12 6.17 7.24 -1.96
CA ALA A 12 4.92 7.93 -1.68
C ALA A 12 5.13 9.44 -1.62
N ALA A 13 4.14 10.18 -2.09
CA ALA A 13 4.04 11.61 -1.85
C ALA A 13 3.41 11.85 -0.48
N PHE A 14 4.07 12.66 0.34
CA PHE A 14 3.46 13.13 1.58
C PHE A 14 2.75 14.46 1.33
N GLY A 15 1.42 14.41 1.37
CA GLY A 15 0.55 15.56 1.15
C GLY A 15 0.61 16.56 2.31
N LYS A 16 0.36 17.83 2.00
CA LYS A 16 0.27 18.91 3.01
C LYS A 16 -0.88 18.73 4.00
N ASP A 17 -1.86 17.91 3.64
CA ASP A 17 -2.99 17.48 4.46
C ASP A 17 -2.64 16.32 5.40
N GLY A 18 -1.40 15.83 5.34
CA GLY A 18 -0.91 14.70 6.13
C GLY A 18 -1.23 13.34 5.51
N LEU A 19 -1.79 13.30 4.30
CA LEU A 19 -2.09 12.03 3.62
C LEU A 19 -0.85 11.49 2.89
N LEU A 20 -0.58 10.20 3.05
CA LEU A 20 0.53 9.54 2.38
C LEU A 20 0.02 8.82 1.13
N LEU A 21 0.34 9.36 -0.05
CA LEU A 21 -0.16 8.86 -1.33
C LEU A 21 0.90 8.00 -2.01
N PRO A 22 0.76 6.66 -2.03
CA PRO A 22 1.72 5.80 -2.68
C PRO A 22 1.67 5.99 -4.21
N LEU A 23 2.84 6.06 -4.83
CA LEU A 23 3.02 6.31 -6.27
C LEU A 23 3.51 5.07 -7.00
N GLU A 24 4.46 4.36 -6.42
CA GLU A 24 5.02 3.13 -6.97
C GLU A 24 5.59 2.24 -5.86
N LEU A 25 5.63 0.93 -6.12
CA LEU A 25 6.23 -0.06 -5.24
C LEU A 25 7.28 -0.88 -6.00
N THR A 26 8.31 -1.35 -5.31
CA THR A 26 9.28 -2.29 -5.88
C THR A 26 9.04 -3.67 -5.30
N TRP A 27 8.71 -4.65 -6.13
CA TRP A 27 8.46 -6.01 -5.69
C TRP A 27 9.77 -6.76 -5.41
N GLU A 28 9.69 -7.94 -4.79
CA GLU A 28 10.85 -8.72 -4.34
C GLU A 28 11.79 -9.14 -5.49
N ASP A 29 11.27 -9.20 -6.72
CA ASP A 29 12.04 -9.47 -7.93
C ASP A 29 12.81 -8.23 -8.46
N GLY A 30 12.67 -7.08 -7.78
CA GLY A 30 13.27 -5.81 -8.18
C GLY A 30 12.46 -5.04 -9.22
N CYS A 31 11.32 -5.56 -9.67
CA CYS A 31 10.46 -4.86 -10.61
C CYS A 31 9.69 -3.75 -9.90
N THR A 32 9.76 -2.54 -10.44
CA THR A 32 8.97 -1.40 -9.98
C THR A 32 7.63 -1.36 -10.69
N TYR A 33 6.58 -1.17 -9.92
CA TYR A 33 5.22 -1.11 -10.39
C TYR A 33 4.59 0.22 -9.98
N ILE A 34 4.03 0.92 -10.98
CA ILE A 34 3.32 2.18 -10.78
C ILE A 34 1.93 1.88 -10.25
N ILE A 35 1.49 2.68 -9.29
CA ILE A 35 0.13 2.63 -8.76
C ILE A 35 -0.78 3.44 -9.67
N ASP A 36 -1.64 2.75 -10.42
CA ASP A 36 -2.53 3.37 -11.40
C ASP A 36 -3.59 4.25 -10.71
N ARG A 37 -4.09 3.76 -9.57
CA ARG A 37 -5.22 4.35 -8.86
C ARG A 37 -5.26 3.91 -7.41
N ILE A 38 -5.68 4.83 -6.54
CA ILE A 38 -6.12 4.53 -5.17
C ILE A 38 -7.64 4.61 -5.15
N PHE A 39 -8.31 3.53 -4.79
CA PHE A 39 -9.77 3.45 -4.72
C PHE A 39 -10.33 3.87 -3.37
N ASP A 40 -9.58 3.58 -2.29
CA ASP A 40 -10.07 3.73 -0.94
C ASP A 40 -8.90 3.77 0.05
N ILE A 41 -9.03 4.60 1.08
CA ILE A 41 -8.08 4.74 2.17
C ILE A 41 -8.89 4.70 3.46
N ARG A 42 -8.56 3.77 4.36
CA ARG A 42 -9.25 3.66 5.64
C ARG A 42 -8.30 3.21 6.75
N PRO A 43 -8.56 3.61 8.01
CA PRO A 43 -7.84 3.06 9.15
C PRO A 43 -8.01 1.54 9.19
N ALA A 44 -6.90 0.83 9.34
CA ALA A 44 -6.87 -0.60 9.54
C ALA A 44 -6.07 -0.90 10.81
N SER A 45 -6.76 -1.22 11.91
CA SER A 45 -6.10 -1.66 13.13
C SER A 45 -5.48 -3.04 12.91
N ALA A 46 -4.18 -3.18 13.19
CA ALA A 46 -3.52 -4.47 13.17
C ALA A 46 -3.99 -5.30 14.38
N MET A 47 -5.05 -6.11 14.20
CA MET A 47 -5.70 -6.88 15.26
C MET A 47 -4.77 -7.81 16.07
N LYS A 48 -3.57 -8.14 15.56
CA LYS A 48 -2.63 -9.07 16.21
C LYS A 48 -1.38 -8.45 16.83
N ALA A 49 -1.03 -7.20 16.53
CA ALA A 49 0.27 -6.63 16.94
C ALA A 49 0.20 -5.17 17.44
N GLY A 50 -0.99 -4.58 17.59
CA GLY A 50 -1.13 -3.22 18.11
C GLY A 50 -0.64 -2.11 17.16
N GLY A 51 -0.39 -2.43 15.89
CA GLY A 51 -0.07 -1.43 14.87
C GLY A 51 -1.32 -0.63 14.48
N GLN A 52 -1.21 0.69 14.57
CA GLN A 52 -2.13 1.63 13.94
C GLN A 52 -1.58 1.94 12.55
N GLY A 53 -2.43 1.80 11.52
CA GLY A 53 -2.02 2.02 10.15
C GLY A 53 -3.21 2.27 9.23
N ASP A 54 -2.93 2.72 8.02
CA ASP A 54 -3.93 2.93 6.98
C ASP A 54 -3.83 1.82 5.93
N ARG A 55 -4.99 1.29 5.54
CA ARG A 55 -5.10 0.39 4.40
C ARG A 55 -5.54 1.17 3.17
N TYR A 56 -4.73 1.04 2.12
CA TYR A 56 -4.98 1.58 0.80
C TYR A 56 -5.45 0.45 -0.10
N THR A 57 -6.59 0.64 -0.77
CA THR A 57 -7.02 -0.23 -1.87
C THR A 57 -6.49 0.39 -3.17
N ILE A 58 -5.55 -0.28 -3.82
CA ILE A 58 -4.84 0.25 -4.98
C ILE A 58 -5.04 -0.61 -6.22
N SER A 59 -4.83 -0.05 -7.41
CA SER A 59 -4.63 -0.77 -8.67
C SER A 59 -3.17 -0.71 -9.07
N VAL A 60 -2.63 -1.84 -9.50
CA VAL A 60 -1.30 -1.96 -10.10
C VAL A 60 -1.42 -2.88 -11.31
N ASN A 61 -1.02 -2.41 -12.50
CA ASN A 61 -1.20 -3.15 -13.76
C ASN A 61 -2.66 -3.61 -13.98
N GLY A 62 -3.63 -2.78 -13.58
CA GLY A 62 -5.05 -3.11 -13.65
C GLY A 62 -5.54 -4.20 -12.68
N GLN A 63 -4.70 -4.66 -11.75
CA GLN A 63 -5.08 -5.59 -10.69
C GLN A 63 -5.22 -4.88 -9.35
N GLN A 64 -6.29 -5.18 -8.62
CA GLN A 64 -6.50 -4.60 -7.30
C GLN A 64 -5.62 -5.31 -6.25
N SER A 65 -5.01 -4.53 -5.36
CA SER A 65 -4.21 -5.01 -4.23
C SER A 65 -4.35 -4.08 -3.01
N PHE A 66 -3.75 -4.48 -1.89
CA PHE A 66 -3.79 -3.71 -0.65
C PHE A 66 -2.38 -3.32 -0.22
N LEU A 67 -2.19 -2.04 0.08
CA LEU A 67 -1.01 -1.55 0.80
C LEU A 67 -1.41 -1.17 2.22
N PHE A 68 -0.48 -1.39 3.15
CA PHE A 68 -0.63 -1.07 4.55
C PHE A 68 0.59 -0.27 4.97
N PHE A 69 0.35 0.92 5.52
CA PHE A 69 1.37 1.78 6.15
C PHE A 69 1.19 1.78 7.66
#